data_AF-A0A9C9MZ98-F1
#
_entry.id   AF-A0A9C9MZ98-F1
#
_cell.length_a   1.000
_cell.length_b   1.000
_cell.length_c   1.000
_cell.angle_alpha   90.00
_cell.angle_beta   90.00
_cell.angle_gamma   90.00
#
_symmetry.space_group_name_H-M   'P 1'
#
loop_
_entity.id
_entity.type
_entity.pdbx_description
1 polymer ?
#
loop_
_entity_poly.entity_id
_entity_poly.type
_entity_poly.pdbx_seq_one_letter_code
_entity_poly.pdbx_strand_id
1 'polypeptide(L)'
;MNSQSKLTRTDYEDFLIRIYIGTDQDFFTGCINRAYLDFNRTMHGFAKFDPERKIYNKAVTLIRKSLDDLRALCLPQPMTVGVFDDWHKATCLKIMDYFETNNFHLYVGQAQKWVNMTMKYIFVLGEQRIPGFGSVYPYCHVPIDSILQKSLENYGYPPLHCAWSRMDDYEDYFQRQNWIRQRFALAPLDVEFILWMGQELDT
;
A
#
# COMPACT_ATOMS: atom_id res chain seq x y z
N MET A 1 -45.12 -14.79 5.00
CA MET A 1 -44.18 -15.21 3.93
C MET A 1 -42.78 -14.91 4.41
N ASN A 2 -41.93 -15.92 4.59
CA ASN A 2 -40.51 -15.69 4.90
C ASN A 2 -39.86 -15.10 3.65
N SER A 3 -39.67 -13.79 3.61
CA SER A 3 -38.92 -13.16 2.52
C SER A 3 -37.45 -13.47 2.72
N GLN A 4 -36.96 -14.53 2.08
CA GLN A 4 -35.52 -14.72 1.92
C GLN A 4 -34.95 -13.59 1.05
N SER A 5 -33.73 -13.15 1.38
CA SER A 5 -33.03 -12.14 0.59
C SER A 5 -32.81 -12.62 -0.85
N LYS A 6 -32.91 -11.70 -1.81
CA LYS A 6 -32.52 -11.95 -3.21
C LYS A 6 -31.03 -11.69 -3.47
N LEU A 7 -30.31 -11.15 -2.48
CA LEU A 7 -28.90 -10.78 -2.61
C LEU A 7 -27.99 -11.99 -2.36
N THR A 8 -26.93 -12.06 -3.15
CA THR A 8 -25.86 -13.06 -3.07
C THR A 8 -24.69 -12.54 -2.23
N ARG A 9 -23.74 -13.43 -1.92
CA ARG A 9 -22.50 -13.01 -1.23
C ARG A 9 -21.71 -11.99 -2.06
N THR A 10 -21.66 -12.16 -3.37
CA THR A 10 -21.03 -11.23 -4.32
C THR A 10 -21.66 -9.85 -4.27
N ASP A 11 -22.99 -9.75 -4.17
CA ASP A 11 -23.68 -8.45 -4.07
C ASP A 11 -23.25 -7.67 -2.82
N TYR A 12 -23.08 -8.36 -1.68
CA TYR A 12 -22.58 -7.73 -0.46
C TYR A 12 -21.11 -7.31 -0.56
N GLU A 13 -20.28 -8.08 -1.26
CA GLU A 13 -18.88 -7.73 -1.51
C GLU A 13 -18.75 -6.52 -2.45
N ASP A 14 -19.54 -6.49 -3.53
CA ASP A 14 -19.59 -5.34 -4.44
C ASP A 14 -20.09 -4.09 -3.72
N PHE A 15 -21.06 -4.21 -2.81
CA PHE A 15 -21.50 -3.11 -1.96
C PHE A 15 -20.37 -2.59 -1.05
N LEU A 16 -19.64 -3.47 -0.38
CA LEU A 16 -18.50 -3.09 0.47
C LEU A 16 -17.41 -2.39 -0.35
N ILE A 17 -17.09 -2.90 -1.54
CA ILE A 17 -16.11 -2.31 -2.43
C ILE A 17 -16.56 -0.92 -2.90
N ARG A 18 -17.83 -0.76 -3.26
CA ARG A 18 -18.38 0.56 -3.65
C ARG A 18 -18.25 1.59 -2.54
N ILE A 19 -18.49 1.21 -1.29
CA ILE A 19 -18.34 2.10 -0.14
C ILE A 19 -16.87 2.41 0.14
N TYR A 20 -16.01 1.40 0.04
CA TYR A 20 -14.65 1.49 0.53
C TYR A 20 -13.67 2.05 -0.51
N ILE A 21 -13.75 1.56 -1.76
CA ILE A 21 -12.87 1.94 -2.87
C ILE A 21 -13.54 2.99 -3.77
N GLY A 22 -14.86 2.92 -3.94
CA GLY A 22 -15.63 3.86 -4.74
C GLY A 22 -16.44 3.18 -5.84
N THR A 23 -17.27 3.99 -6.51
CA THR A 23 -18.23 3.53 -7.54
C THR A 23 -17.70 3.58 -8.96
N ASP A 24 -16.52 4.15 -9.16
CA ASP A 24 -15.96 4.36 -10.50
C ASP A 24 -15.41 3.06 -11.07
N GLN A 25 -15.50 2.89 -12.39
CA GLN A 25 -14.88 1.76 -13.10
C GLN A 25 -13.34 1.73 -12.95
N ASP A 26 -12.75 2.82 -12.44
CA ASP A 26 -11.32 2.98 -12.26
C ASP A 26 -10.86 2.56 -10.86
N PHE A 27 -10.95 1.25 -10.60
CA PHE A 27 -10.54 0.66 -9.32
C PHE A 27 -9.07 0.97 -8.95
N PHE A 28 -8.19 1.20 -9.93
CA PHE A 28 -6.81 1.62 -9.69
C PHE A 28 -6.74 2.94 -8.93
N THR A 29 -7.38 3.98 -9.46
CA THR A 29 -7.44 5.30 -8.79
C THR A 29 -8.16 5.18 -7.45
N GLY A 30 -9.21 4.35 -7.37
CA GLY A 30 -9.88 4.04 -6.11
C GLY A 30 -8.92 3.48 -5.04
N CYS A 31 -8.07 2.51 -5.37
CA CYS A 31 -7.06 1.96 -4.47
C CYS A 31 -6.06 3.02 -4.00
N ILE A 32 -5.55 3.84 -4.93
CA ILE A 32 -4.59 4.91 -4.61
C ILE A 32 -5.23 5.96 -3.69
N ASN A 33 -6.45 6.37 -3.99
CA ASN A 33 -7.19 7.33 -3.20
C ASN A 33 -7.50 6.80 -1.80
N ARG A 34 -7.90 5.52 -1.71
CA ARG A 34 -8.18 4.88 -0.43
C ARG A 34 -6.92 4.78 0.42
N ALA A 35 -5.81 4.34 -0.16
CA ALA A 35 -4.51 4.28 0.50
C ALA A 35 -4.07 5.63 1.06
N TYR A 36 -4.33 6.73 0.36
CA TYR A 36 -4.05 8.08 0.87
C TYR A 36 -4.79 8.39 2.17
N LEU A 37 -6.07 8.00 2.27
CA LEU A 37 -6.87 8.25 3.48
C LEU A 37 -6.33 7.52 4.72
N ASP A 38 -5.57 6.44 4.54
CA ASP A 38 -5.02 5.66 5.66
C ASP A 38 -3.87 6.40 6.37
N PHE A 39 -3.22 7.37 5.72
CA PHE A 39 -2.10 8.12 6.31
C PHE A 39 -2.23 9.64 6.24
N ASN A 40 -3.16 10.22 5.48
CA ASN A 40 -3.25 11.67 5.26
C ASN A 40 -3.27 12.50 6.55
N ARG A 41 -3.81 11.96 7.65
CA ARG A 41 -3.84 12.58 8.98
C ARG A 41 -2.45 12.89 9.54
N THR A 42 -1.42 12.22 9.02
CA THR A 42 -0.01 12.45 9.38
C THR A 42 0.64 13.59 8.58
N MET A 43 0.03 14.01 7.46
CA MET A 43 0.48 15.12 6.64
C MET A 43 -0.10 16.44 7.15
N HIS A 44 0.31 16.84 8.35
CA HIS A 44 -0.23 18.04 9.01
C HIS A 44 -0.06 19.29 8.13
N GLY A 45 -1.15 20.04 7.96
CA GLY A 45 -1.16 21.26 7.15
C GLY A 45 -1.38 21.05 5.65
N PHE A 46 -1.23 19.83 5.12
CA PHE A 46 -1.29 19.59 3.68
C PHE A 46 -2.62 19.98 3.04
N ALA A 47 -3.75 19.68 3.69
CA ALA A 47 -5.07 20.04 3.16
C ALA A 47 -5.28 21.56 3.01
N LYS A 48 -4.61 22.38 3.84
CA LYS A 48 -4.61 23.84 3.71
C LYS A 48 -3.59 24.34 2.69
N PHE A 49 -2.50 23.60 2.53
CA PHE A 49 -1.42 23.89 1.59
C PHE A 49 -1.84 23.62 0.14
N ASP A 50 -2.57 22.52 -0.10
CA ASP A 50 -3.06 22.11 -1.42
C ASP A 50 -4.60 22.06 -1.46
N PRO A 51 -5.29 23.20 -1.28
CA PRO A 51 -6.75 23.25 -1.17
C PRO A 51 -7.45 22.79 -2.47
N GLU A 52 -6.80 23.02 -3.62
CA GLU A 52 -7.28 22.60 -4.94
C GLU A 52 -6.86 21.17 -5.32
N ARG A 53 -6.15 20.46 -4.43
CA ARG A 53 -5.65 19.10 -4.65
C ARG A 53 -4.74 18.94 -5.88
N LYS A 54 -4.05 19.99 -6.32
CA LYS A 54 -3.17 19.95 -7.49
C LYS A 54 -1.98 19.02 -7.28
N ILE A 55 -1.33 19.13 -6.13
CA ILE A 55 -0.18 18.28 -5.76
C ILE A 55 -0.66 16.85 -5.55
N TYR A 56 -1.75 16.69 -4.79
CA TYR A 56 -2.38 15.40 -4.55
C TYR A 56 -2.72 14.67 -5.86
N ASN A 57 -3.48 15.30 -6.77
CA ASN A 57 -3.93 14.68 -8.02
C ASN A 57 -2.74 14.30 -8.92
N LYS A 58 -1.69 15.12 -8.94
CA LYS A 58 -0.48 14.78 -9.69
C LYS A 58 0.26 13.59 -9.06
N ALA A 59 0.37 13.52 -7.73
CA ALA A 59 0.96 12.37 -7.05
C ALA A 59 0.18 11.07 -7.33
N VAL A 60 -1.16 11.12 -7.33
CA VAL A 60 -2.02 9.99 -7.75
C VAL A 60 -1.66 9.55 -9.17
N THR A 61 -1.48 10.49 -10.10
CA THR A 61 -1.09 10.21 -11.49
C THR A 61 0.31 9.57 -11.57
N LEU A 62 1.26 10.01 -10.73
CA LEU A 62 2.61 9.43 -10.68
C LEU A 62 2.60 8.00 -10.17
N ILE A 63 1.81 7.70 -9.13
CA ILE A 63 1.63 6.34 -8.59
C ILE A 63 1.00 5.45 -9.66
N ARG A 64 -0.09 5.90 -10.29
CA ARG A 64 -0.77 5.16 -11.35
C ARG A 64 0.19 4.78 -12.47
N LYS A 65 0.96 5.76 -12.98
CA LYS A 65 1.95 5.51 -14.02
C LYS A 65 3.00 4.49 -13.56
N SER A 66 3.47 4.59 -12.32
CA SER A 66 4.46 3.65 -11.79
C SER A 66 3.89 2.23 -11.67
N LEU A 67 2.60 2.07 -11.35
CA LEU A 67 1.92 0.77 -11.36
C LEU A 67 1.74 0.21 -12.77
N ASP A 68 1.44 1.06 -13.75
CA ASP A 68 1.40 0.66 -15.16
C ASP A 68 2.78 0.16 -15.64
N ASP A 69 3.85 0.87 -15.26
CA ASP A 69 5.23 0.47 -15.54
C ASP A 69 5.57 -0.88 -14.87
N LEU A 70 5.17 -1.08 -13.61
CA LEU A 70 5.34 -2.37 -12.91
C LEU A 70 4.62 -3.52 -13.61
N ARG A 71 3.35 -3.30 -13.99
CA ARG A 71 2.56 -4.29 -14.70
C ARG A 71 3.19 -4.66 -16.04
N ALA A 72 3.75 -3.69 -16.75
CA ALA A 72 4.47 -3.94 -18.00
C ALA A 72 5.74 -4.77 -17.78
N LEU A 73 6.46 -4.57 -16.67
CA LEU A 73 7.64 -5.37 -16.30
C LEU A 73 7.29 -6.84 -15.98
N CYS A 74 6.05 -7.12 -15.57
CA CYS A 74 5.59 -8.47 -15.25
C CYS A 74 5.27 -9.34 -16.48
N LEU A 75 5.09 -8.74 -17.65
CA LEU A 75 4.69 -9.43 -18.87
C LEU A 75 5.83 -10.17 -19.60
N PRO A 76 7.08 -9.65 -19.66
CA PRO A 76 8.16 -10.30 -20.41
C PRO A 76 9.08 -11.21 -19.60
N GLN A 77 9.19 -11.06 -18.27
CA GLN A 77 10.14 -11.80 -17.43
C GLN A 77 9.56 -12.11 -16.04
N PRO A 78 10.02 -13.18 -15.36
CA PRO A 78 9.62 -13.44 -13.99
C PRO A 78 10.06 -12.29 -13.07
N MET A 79 9.11 -11.78 -12.28
CA MET A 79 9.39 -10.80 -11.24
C MET A 79 10.37 -11.38 -10.23
N THR A 80 11.31 -10.57 -9.76
CA THR A 80 12.25 -10.91 -8.69
C THR A 80 12.14 -9.89 -7.56
N VAL A 81 12.63 -10.26 -6.37
CA VAL A 81 12.65 -9.35 -5.22
C VAL A 81 13.40 -8.06 -5.53
N GLY A 82 14.55 -8.13 -6.19
CA GLY A 82 15.35 -6.95 -6.53
C GLY A 82 14.64 -6.00 -7.49
N VAL A 83 13.97 -6.54 -8.52
CA VAL A 83 13.20 -5.72 -9.47
C VAL A 83 12.04 -5.01 -8.78
N PHE A 84 11.33 -5.69 -7.87
CA PHE A 84 10.26 -5.06 -7.10
C PHE A 84 10.80 -4.00 -6.13
N ASP A 85 11.89 -4.30 -5.43
CA ASP A 85 12.51 -3.38 -4.47
C ASP A 85 12.98 -2.10 -5.14
N ASP A 86 13.63 -2.21 -6.31
CA ASP A 86 14.05 -1.07 -7.13
C ASP A 86 12.86 -0.24 -7.61
N TRP A 87 11.82 -0.91 -8.11
CA TRP A 87 10.58 -0.24 -8.51
C TRP A 87 9.93 0.52 -7.35
N HIS A 88 9.82 -0.14 -6.18
CA HIS A 88 9.19 0.45 -5.01
C HIS A 88 10.00 1.67 -4.53
N LYS A 89 11.34 1.55 -4.46
CA LYS A 89 12.23 2.64 -4.07
C LYS A 89 12.08 3.82 -5.03
N ALA A 90 12.18 3.57 -6.32
CA ALA A 90 12.01 4.60 -7.35
C ALA A 90 10.64 5.29 -7.24
N THR A 91 9.57 4.53 -7.01
CA THR A 91 8.21 5.06 -6.87
C THR A 91 8.08 5.97 -5.64
N CYS A 92 8.57 5.54 -4.47
CA CYS A 92 8.54 6.35 -3.25
C CYS A 92 9.32 7.65 -3.43
N LEU A 93 10.58 7.56 -3.89
CA LEU A 93 11.44 8.72 -4.08
C LEU A 93 10.87 9.71 -5.11
N LYS A 94 10.25 9.21 -6.19
CA LYS A 94 9.61 10.05 -7.22
C LYS A 94 8.43 10.85 -6.67
N ILE A 95 7.63 10.28 -5.77
CA ILE A 95 6.53 11.01 -5.14
C ILE A 95 7.10 12.01 -4.14
N MET A 96 8.06 11.62 -3.31
CA MET A 96 8.71 12.52 -2.35
C MET A 96 9.33 13.74 -3.05
N ASP A 97 10.10 13.53 -4.11
CA ASP A 97 10.71 14.59 -4.93
C ASP A 97 9.65 15.51 -5.53
N TYR A 98 8.54 14.95 -6.01
CA TYR A 98 7.43 15.77 -6.51
C TYR A 98 6.81 16.65 -5.41
N PHE A 99 6.68 16.15 -4.19
CA PHE A 99 6.20 16.93 -3.06
C PHE A 99 7.21 18.02 -2.66
N GLU A 100 8.49 17.67 -2.58
CA GLU A 100 9.59 18.58 -2.21
C GLU A 100 9.73 19.73 -3.22
N THR A 101 9.70 19.43 -4.52
CA THR A 101 9.72 20.44 -5.59
C THR A 101 8.50 21.37 -5.58
N ASN A 102 7.40 20.97 -4.91
CA ASN A 102 6.22 21.78 -4.68
C ASN A 102 6.19 22.39 -3.27
N ASN A 103 7.34 22.44 -2.57
CA ASN A 103 7.53 23.03 -1.24
C ASN A 103 6.70 22.38 -0.11
N PHE A 104 6.42 21.08 -0.24
CA PHE A 104 5.83 20.30 0.85
C PHE A 104 6.67 19.06 1.10
N HIS A 105 7.16 18.87 2.33
CA HIS A 105 7.98 17.72 2.65
C HIS A 105 7.12 16.47 2.91
N LEU A 106 7.40 15.38 2.19
CA LEU A 106 6.77 14.07 2.36
C LEU A 106 7.82 13.06 2.83
N TYR A 107 7.59 12.46 4.00
CA TYR A 107 8.50 11.47 4.58
C TYR A 107 8.40 10.12 3.85
N VAL A 108 9.50 9.34 3.84
CA VAL A 108 9.50 7.95 3.33
C VAL A 108 8.39 7.13 3.99
N GLY A 109 8.20 7.30 5.30
CA GLY A 109 7.15 6.63 6.05
C GLY A 109 5.73 6.82 5.49
N GLN A 110 5.46 8.01 4.95
CA GLN A 110 4.19 8.35 4.32
C GLN A 110 4.13 7.81 2.88
N ALA A 111 5.22 7.97 2.12
CA ALA A 111 5.32 7.47 0.75
C ALA A 111 5.16 5.95 0.67
N GLN A 112 5.87 5.18 1.51
CA GLN A 112 5.74 3.72 1.56
C GLN A 112 4.32 3.30 1.95
N LYS A 113 3.68 4.03 2.88
CA LYS A 113 2.33 3.69 3.32
C LYS A 113 1.34 3.84 2.17
N TRP A 114 1.50 4.89 1.37
CA TRP A 114 0.69 5.10 0.17
C TRP A 114 0.87 3.96 -0.85
N VAL A 115 2.11 3.64 -1.20
CA VAL A 115 2.42 2.62 -2.21
C VAL A 115 1.98 1.23 -1.73
N ASN A 116 2.31 0.85 -0.50
CA ASN A 116 2.04 -0.48 0.04
C ASN A 116 0.55 -0.72 0.29
N MET A 117 -0.17 0.26 0.81
CA MET A 117 -1.63 0.14 0.94
C MET A 117 -2.31 0.07 -0.43
N THR A 118 -1.79 0.78 -1.44
CA THR A 118 -2.31 0.68 -2.81
C THR A 118 -2.15 -0.75 -3.34
N MET A 119 -0.97 -1.34 -3.22
CA MET A 119 -0.72 -2.74 -3.61
C MET A 119 -1.63 -3.70 -2.84
N LYS A 120 -1.74 -3.54 -1.52
CA LYS A 120 -2.65 -4.34 -0.69
C LYS A 120 -4.09 -4.30 -1.22
N TYR A 121 -4.62 -3.12 -1.52
CA TYR A 121 -5.99 -2.98 -2.04
C TYR A 121 -6.16 -3.59 -3.44
N ILE A 122 -5.14 -3.51 -4.30
CA ILE A 122 -5.15 -4.21 -5.59
C ILE A 122 -5.37 -5.71 -5.39
N PHE A 123 -4.66 -6.33 -4.44
CA PHE A 123 -4.83 -7.76 -4.15
C PHE A 123 -6.14 -8.10 -3.43
N VAL A 124 -6.63 -7.24 -2.55
CA VAL A 124 -7.97 -7.41 -1.93
C VAL A 124 -9.07 -7.41 -3.00
N LEU A 125 -8.95 -6.57 -4.04
CA LEU A 125 -9.94 -6.53 -5.13
C LEU A 125 -9.83 -7.74 -6.07
N GLY A 126 -8.62 -8.30 -6.18
CA GLY A 126 -8.33 -9.51 -6.92
C GLY A 126 -8.20 -9.32 -8.44
N GLU A 127 -7.60 -10.32 -9.09
CA GLU A 127 -7.28 -10.33 -10.53
C GLU A 127 -8.51 -10.16 -11.44
N GLN A 128 -9.71 -10.51 -10.99
CA GLN A 128 -10.94 -10.30 -11.76
C GLN A 128 -11.28 -8.81 -11.95
N ARG A 129 -10.89 -7.96 -10.99
CA ARG A 129 -11.18 -6.52 -11.03
C ARG A 129 -9.97 -5.71 -11.47
N ILE A 130 -8.77 -6.09 -11.01
CA ILE A 130 -7.50 -5.45 -11.39
C ILE A 130 -6.51 -6.54 -11.81
N PRO A 131 -6.44 -6.89 -13.10
CA PRO A 131 -5.56 -7.95 -13.57
C PRO A 131 -4.10 -7.50 -13.74
N GLY A 132 -3.19 -8.46 -13.65
CA GLY A 132 -1.79 -8.33 -14.05
C GLY A 132 -0.79 -8.05 -12.92
N PHE A 133 -1.16 -8.34 -11.67
CA PHE A 133 -0.26 -8.15 -10.51
C PHE A 133 0.05 -9.44 -9.75
N GLY A 134 -0.56 -10.58 -10.10
CA GLY A 134 -0.39 -11.83 -9.38
C GLY A 134 1.07 -12.28 -9.21
N SER A 135 1.92 -12.07 -10.21
CA SER A 135 3.37 -12.38 -10.11
C SER A 135 4.15 -11.43 -9.19
N VAL A 136 3.56 -10.31 -8.78
CA VAL A 136 4.16 -9.32 -7.88
C VAL A 136 3.91 -9.65 -6.41
N TYR A 137 2.81 -10.34 -6.11
CA TYR A 137 2.35 -10.59 -4.73
C TYR A 137 3.45 -11.06 -3.77
N PRO A 138 4.28 -12.07 -4.12
CA PRO A 138 5.28 -12.61 -3.19
C PRO A 138 6.36 -11.60 -2.77
N TYR A 139 6.55 -10.54 -3.55
CA TYR A 139 7.62 -9.56 -3.36
C TYR A 139 7.16 -8.28 -2.68
N CYS A 140 5.84 -8.08 -2.60
CA CYS A 140 5.24 -6.86 -2.08
C CYS A 140 5.73 -6.53 -0.67
N HIS A 141 6.00 -5.25 -0.46
CA HIS A 141 6.29 -4.72 0.86
C HIS A 141 5.01 -4.61 1.69
N VAL A 142 5.16 -4.78 3.00
CA VAL A 142 4.06 -4.53 3.94
C VAL A 142 3.96 -3.04 4.28
N PRO A 143 2.75 -2.51 4.44
CA PRO A 143 2.54 -1.12 4.83
C PRO A 143 2.89 -0.91 6.31
N ILE A 144 4.11 -0.42 6.61
CA ILE A 144 4.56 -0.16 7.98
C ILE A 144 3.72 0.97 8.59
N ASP A 145 2.96 0.66 9.64
CA ASP A 145 2.21 1.61 10.45
C ASP A 145 2.18 1.17 11.92
N SER A 146 1.48 1.92 12.77
CA SER A 146 1.38 1.62 14.19
C SER A 146 0.63 0.33 14.50
N ILE A 147 -0.29 -0.11 13.63
CA ILE A 147 -1.07 -1.34 13.83
C ILE A 147 -0.16 -2.54 13.58
N LEU A 148 0.50 -2.56 12.42
CA LEU A 148 1.43 -3.64 12.06
C LEU A 148 2.60 -3.72 13.03
N GLN A 149 3.16 -2.59 13.45
CA GLN A 149 4.22 -2.55 14.48
C GLN A 149 3.76 -3.25 15.76
N LYS A 150 2.59 -2.89 16.27
CA LYS A 150 2.04 -3.50 17.49
C LYS A 150 1.85 -5.01 17.35
N SER A 151 1.35 -5.47 16.19
CA SER A 151 1.21 -6.90 15.95
C SER A 151 2.56 -7.62 15.87
N LEU A 152 3.59 -6.96 15.34
CA LEU A 152 4.94 -7.50 15.18
C LEU A 152 5.81 -7.44 16.45
N GLU A 153 5.44 -6.64 17.46
CA GLU A 153 6.16 -6.56 18.75
C GLU A 153 6.33 -7.94 19.40
N ASN A 154 5.29 -8.77 19.35
CA ASN A 154 5.32 -10.14 19.90
C ASN A 154 6.32 -11.07 19.19
N TYR A 155 6.82 -10.66 18.03
CA TYR A 155 7.74 -11.42 17.19
C TYR A 155 9.18 -10.88 17.24
N GLY A 156 9.43 -9.88 18.10
CA GLY A 156 10.74 -9.25 18.27
C GLY A 156 11.05 -8.17 17.23
N TYR A 157 10.02 -7.53 16.67
CA TYR A 157 10.21 -6.45 15.69
C TYR A 157 10.98 -5.27 16.31
N PRO A 158 12.09 -4.82 15.69
CA PRO A 158 12.89 -3.76 16.27
C PRO A 158 12.10 -2.45 16.38
N PRO A 159 12.20 -1.74 17.51
CA PRO A 159 11.52 -0.46 17.68
C PRO A 159 12.06 0.57 16.68
N LEU A 160 11.15 1.40 16.16
CA LEU A 160 11.54 2.53 15.30
C LEU A 160 12.13 3.66 16.15
N HIS A 161 13.13 4.36 15.62
CA HIS A 161 13.74 5.52 16.28
C HIS A 161 12.81 6.75 16.33
N CYS A 162 11.81 6.79 15.45
CA CYS A 162 10.81 7.85 15.37
C CYS A 162 9.45 7.24 15.00
N ALA A 163 8.39 8.06 14.98
CA ALA A 163 7.10 7.62 14.45
C ALA A 163 7.27 7.15 13.00
N TRP A 164 6.63 6.04 12.61
CA TRP A 164 6.73 5.49 11.24
C TRP A 164 6.48 6.55 10.16
N SER A 165 5.54 7.46 10.38
CA SER A 165 5.18 8.53 9.44
C SER A 165 6.21 9.66 9.33
N ARG A 166 7.25 9.62 10.14
CA ARG A 166 8.37 10.57 10.18
C ARG A 166 9.71 9.90 9.83
N MET A 167 9.69 8.65 9.37
CA MET A 167 10.87 8.01 8.81
C MET A 167 11.24 8.72 7.51
N ASP A 168 12.47 9.23 7.43
CA ASP A 168 12.95 9.97 6.27
C ASP A 168 14.06 9.25 5.49
N ASP A 169 14.73 8.28 6.12
CA ASP A 169 15.69 7.41 5.44
C ASP A 169 14.98 6.19 4.83
N TYR A 170 15.18 6.01 3.52
CA TYR A 170 14.65 4.85 2.80
C TYR A 170 15.33 3.55 3.23
N GLU A 171 16.63 3.59 3.56
CA GLU A 171 17.36 2.40 3.97
C GLU A 171 16.86 1.89 5.33
N ASP A 172 16.60 2.79 6.28
CA ASP A 172 15.95 2.45 7.55
C ASP A 172 14.60 1.77 7.35
N TYR A 173 13.79 2.26 6.40
CA TYR A 173 12.54 1.62 6.00
C TYR A 173 12.78 0.23 5.39
N PHE A 174 13.72 0.12 4.47
CA PHE A 174 14.00 -1.11 3.73
C PHE A 174 14.51 -2.23 4.64
N GLN A 175 15.33 -1.90 5.64
CA GLN A 175 15.75 -2.83 6.68
C GLN A 175 14.57 -3.46 7.44
N ARG A 176 13.46 -2.73 7.61
CA ARG A 176 12.24 -3.28 8.21
C ARG A 176 11.56 -4.32 7.31
N GLN A 177 11.51 -4.07 6.01
CA GLN A 177 10.98 -5.05 5.05
C GLN A 177 11.84 -6.31 5.03
N ASN A 178 13.16 -6.16 5.03
CA ASN A 178 14.09 -7.29 5.08
C ASN A 178 13.97 -8.09 6.37
N TRP A 179 13.79 -7.42 7.52
CA TRP A 179 13.52 -8.11 8.77
C TRP A 179 12.29 -9.01 8.67
N ILE A 180 11.19 -8.53 8.08
CA ILE A 180 9.95 -9.31 7.94
C ILE A 180 10.16 -10.51 7.03
N ARG A 181 10.83 -10.30 5.89
CA ARG A 181 11.19 -11.38 4.94
C ARG A 181 12.09 -12.45 5.55
N GLN A 182 12.99 -12.07 6.46
CA GLN A 182 13.89 -12.99 7.15
C GLN A 182 13.22 -13.70 8.32
N ARG A 183 12.24 -13.03 8.97
CA ARG A 183 11.57 -13.54 10.16
C ARG A 183 10.55 -14.63 9.84
N PHE A 184 9.86 -14.53 8.71
CA PHE A 184 8.74 -15.40 8.35
C PHE A 184 8.97 -16.07 7.00
N ALA A 185 8.63 -17.37 6.90
CA ALA A 185 8.71 -18.14 5.66
C ALA A 185 7.53 -17.88 4.68
N LEU A 186 6.81 -16.78 4.88
CA LEU A 186 5.61 -16.39 4.12
C LEU A 186 5.90 -15.17 3.24
N ALA A 187 5.07 -14.94 2.23
CA ALA A 187 5.12 -13.66 1.53
C ALA A 187 4.82 -12.52 2.51
N PRO A 188 5.46 -11.34 2.40
CA PRO A 188 5.25 -10.29 3.39
C PRO A 188 3.79 -9.84 3.50
N LEU A 189 3.04 -9.78 2.39
CA LEU A 189 1.62 -9.46 2.45
C LEU A 189 0.79 -10.53 3.18
N ASP A 190 1.14 -11.82 3.11
CA ASP A 190 0.46 -12.86 3.89
C ASP A 190 0.65 -12.61 5.39
N VAL A 191 1.88 -12.29 5.80
CA VAL A 191 2.20 -11.90 7.19
C VAL A 191 1.29 -10.76 7.63
N GLU A 192 1.14 -9.72 6.80
CA GLU A 192 0.32 -8.57 7.12
C GLU A 192 -1.18 -8.91 7.20
N PHE A 193 -1.72 -9.68 6.25
CA PHE A 193 -3.13 -10.08 6.28
C PHE A 193 -3.47 -10.94 7.49
N ILE A 194 -2.63 -11.93 7.80
CA ILE A 194 -2.81 -12.83 8.96
C ILE A 194 -2.83 -12.01 10.26
N LEU A 195 -1.84 -11.14 10.46
CA LEU A 195 -1.77 -10.27 11.64
C LEU A 195 -2.94 -9.28 11.71
N TRP A 196 -3.39 -8.75 10.58
CA TRP A 196 -4.55 -7.86 10.52
C TRP A 196 -5.85 -8.57 10.90
N MET A 197 -5.98 -9.86 10.55
CA MET A 197 -7.08 -10.72 10.97
C MET A 197 -7.00 -11.17 12.44
N GLY A 198 -5.94 -10.77 13.16
CA GLY A 198 -5.73 -11.16 14.57
C GLY A 198 -5.33 -12.62 14.75
N GLN A 199 -4.79 -13.24 13.70
CA GLN A 199 -4.28 -14.60 13.73
C GLN A 199 -2.79 -14.61 14.11
N GLU A 200 -2.34 -15.73 14.68
CA GLU A 200 -0.94 -15.95 15.04
C GLU A 200 -0.14 -16.43 13.82
N LEU A 201 1.15 -16.09 13.80
CA LEU A 201 2.10 -16.55 12.80
C LEU A 201 2.98 -17.63 13.40
N ASP A 202 3.16 -18.72 12.66
CA ASP A 202 4.22 -19.67 12.96
C ASP A 202 5.58 -19.03 12.61
N THR A 203 6.50 -19.04 13.58
CA THR A 203 7.79 -18.31 13.51
C THR A 203 9.00 -19.19 13.31
#